data_AF-A0A352JWL5-F1
#
_entry.id   AF-A0A352JWL5-F1
#
_cell.length_a   1.000
_cell.length_b   1.000
_cell.length_c   1.000
_cell.angle_alpha   90.00
_cell.angle_beta   90.00
_cell.angle_gamma   90.00
#
_symmetry.space_group_name_H-M   'P 1'
#
loop_
_entity.id
_entity.type
_entity.pdbx_description
1 polymer ?
#
loop_
_entity_poly.entity_id
_entity_poly.type
_entity_poly.pdbx_seq_one_letter_code
_entity_poly.pdbx_strand_id
1 'polypeptide(L)'
;PSSLAVSQLVLPDERELGVCVADIGVGTIDLMVISEGAPAWMQVMPMGGELLTHDLAVALKTPLGDAEHLKIQYGYAHTSFAPPTDTVQVKKLADRPAETISLQQLTAFLQPRVEEIAEILGERLRQSGRFEEASTGIVLCGGTAALPGIAQVFESLLQCPCRVLKQAHQEGLDGLLQDPANAVLAGLLAYGRDQEVRPKPRWLGAQGSMLNRVRQWIQGNF
;
A
#
# COMPACT_ATOMS: atom_id res chain seq x y z
N PRO A 1 -6.99 10.32 2.40
CA PRO A 1 -5.69 9.66 2.08
C PRO A 1 -5.88 8.16 1.87
N SER A 2 -5.26 7.58 0.84
CA SER A 2 -5.38 6.16 0.50
C SER A 2 -4.86 5.25 1.62
N SER A 3 -3.74 5.64 2.24
CA SER A 3 -3.14 4.96 3.40
C SER A 3 -4.10 4.77 4.58
N LEU A 4 -5.06 5.69 4.79
CA LEU A 4 -6.10 5.54 5.82
C LEU A 4 -7.07 4.40 5.50
N ALA A 5 -7.46 4.22 4.23
CA ALA A 5 -8.29 3.07 3.84
C ALA A 5 -7.49 1.78 4.01
N VAL A 6 -6.25 1.76 3.55
CA VAL A 6 -5.36 0.59 3.64
C VAL A 6 -5.08 0.20 5.10
N SER A 7 -5.02 1.17 6.02
CA SER A 7 -4.85 0.91 7.46
C SER A 7 -5.87 -0.06 8.06
N GLN A 8 -7.07 -0.17 7.46
CA GLN A 8 -8.12 -1.09 7.91
C GLN A 8 -7.77 -2.56 7.66
N LEU A 9 -6.80 -2.83 6.79
CA LEU A 9 -6.36 -4.17 6.41
C LEU A 9 -5.21 -4.69 7.28
N VAL A 10 -4.50 -3.78 7.95
CA VAL A 10 -3.37 -4.08 8.83
C VAL A 10 -3.87 -4.77 10.10
N LEU A 11 -3.08 -5.69 10.66
CA LEU A 11 -3.50 -6.46 11.82
C LEU A 11 -3.75 -5.53 13.02
N PRO A 12 -4.78 -5.78 13.85
CA PRO A 12 -5.04 -4.98 15.04
C PRO A 12 -3.82 -4.83 15.95
N ASP A 13 -3.07 -5.93 16.17
CA ASP A 13 -1.87 -5.92 17.02
C ASP A 13 -0.73 -5.07 16.42
N GLU A 14 -0.54 -5.10 15.09
CA GLU A 14 0.45 -4.23 14.42
C GLU A 14 0.07 -2.75 14.56
N ARG A 15 -1.23 -2.42 14.49
CA ARG A 15 -1.73 -1.05 14.68
C ARG A 15 -1.58 -0.56 16.12
N GLU A 16 -1.72 -1.45 17.09
CA GLU A 16 -1.56 -1.11 18.51
C GLU A 16 -0.08 -0.89 18.86
N LEU A 17 0.79 -1.81 18.44
CA LEU A 17 2.24 -1.76 18.68
C LEU A 17 2.94 -0.66 17.89
N GLY A 18 2.43 -0.37 16.69
CA GLY A 18 2.90 0.71 15.84
C GLY A 18 3.44 0.23 14.51
N VAL A 19 2.95 0.81 13.41
CA VAL A 19 3.20 0.36 12.04
C VAL A 19 3.16 1.53 11.06
N CYS A 20 4.03 1.51 10.05
CA CYS A 20 3.95 2.45 8.93
C CYS A 20 3.30 1.78 7.73
N VAL A 21 2.26 2.39 7.16
CA VAL A 21 1.70 2.03 5.87
C VAL A 21 2.26 2.98 4.82
N ALA A 22 2.87 2.42 3.78
CA ALA A 22 3.38 3.16 2.63
C ALA A 22 2.68 2.71 1.35
N ASP A 23 1.78 3.54 0.83
CA ASP A 23 1.10 3.32 -0.44
C ASP A 23 1.88 3.98 -1.58
N ILE A 24 2.55 3.18 -2.39
CA ILE A 24 3.43 3.62 -3.47
C ILE A 24 2.67 3.53 -4.80
N GLY A 25 1.99 4.62 -5.12
CA GLY A 25 1.26 4.81 -6.38
C GLY A 25 2.17 5.13 -7.57
N VAL A 26 1.55 5.64 -8.64
CA VAL A 26 2.27 6.06 -9.85
C VAL A 26 2.99 7.38 -9.63
N GLY A 27 2.29 8.42 -9.15
CA GLY A 27 2.86 9.76 -8.95
C GLY A 27 2.91 10.22 -7.50
N THR A 28 2.38 9.42 -6.56
CA THR A 28 2.38 9.76 -5.14
C THR A 28 2.77 8.58 -4.28
N ILE A 29 3.39 8.89 -3.14
CA ILE A 29 3.57 7.98 -2.02
C ILE A 29 2.82 8.56 -0.83
N ASP A 30 1.83 7.82 -0.33
CA ASP A 30 1.09 8.17 0.88
C ASP A 30 1.65 7.36 2.07
N LEU A 31 2.23 8.06 3.04
CA LEU A 31 2.74 7.51 4.28
C LEU A 31 1.76 7.74 5.42
N MET A 32 1.55 6.73 6.25
CA MET A 32 0.81 6.84 7.51
C MET A 32 1.49 6.00 8.58
N VAL A 33 1.88 6.64 9.69
CA VAL A 33 2.26 5.93 10.92
C VAL A 33 1.02 5.82 11.80
N ILE A 34 0.76 4.60 12.26
CA ILE A 34 -0.30 4.25 13.21
C ILE A 34 0.41 3.82 14.50
N SER A 35 -0.06 4.29 15.64
CA SER A 35 0.43 3.88 16.97
C SER A 35 -0.73 4.00 17.96
N GLU A 36 -0.79 3.13 18.97
CA GLU A 36 -1.90 3.07 19.93
C GLU A 36 -3.27 2.98 19.23
N GLY A 37 -3.32 2.21 18.13
CA GLY A 37 -4.53 1.95 17.35
C GLY A 37 -5.01 3.11 16.46
N ALA A 38 -4.36 4.27 16.52
CA ALA A 38 -4.77 5.51 15.84
C ALA A 38 -3.68 6.09 14.93
N PRO A 39 -4.05 6.87 13.88
CA PRO A 39 -3.08 7.59 13.07
C PRO A 39 -2.28 8.61 13.89
N ALA A 40 -0.96 8.43 13.95
CA ALA A 40 -0.03 9.30 14.67
C ALA A 40 0.58 10.37 13.73
N TRP A 41 0.81 10.01 12.46
CA TRP A 41 1.40 10.90 11.47
C TRP A 41 1.04 10.49 10.04
N MET A 42 0.95 11.46 9.14
CA MET A 42 0.72 11.22 7.72
C MET A 42 1.52 12.20 6.87
N GLN A 43 1.99 11.75 5.72
CA GLN A 43 2.61 12.60 4.71
C GLN A 43 2.34 12.07 3.31
N VAL A 44 2.19 12.97 2.35
CA VAL A 44 2.13 12.64 0.93
C VAL A 44 3.37 13.21 0.25
N MET A 45 4.06 12.38 -0.52
CA MET A 45 5.22 12.76 -1.33
C MET A 45 4.82 12.76 -2.82
N PRO A 46 5.16 13.82 -3.59
CA PRO A 46 4.82 13.92 -5.01
C PRO A 46 5.83 13.16 -5.89
N MET A 47 5.97 11.86 -5.63
CA MET A 47 6.79 10.93 -6.40
C MET A 47 6.22 9.51 -6.28
N GLY A 48 6.52 8.63 -7.23
CA GLY A 48 6.07 7.24 -7.18
C GLY A 48 6.69 6.39 -8.29
N GLY A 49 5.97 5.35 -8.71
CA GLY A 49 6.42 4.40 -9.73
C GLY A 49 6.65 4.99 -11.13
N GLU A 50 6.19 6.21 -11.41
CA GLU A 50 6.47 6.91 -12.68
C GLU A 50 7.96 7.23 -12.86
N LEU A 51 8.70 7.42 -11.76
CA LEU A 51 10.14 7.65 -11.82
C LEU A 51 10.88 6.43 -12.36
N LEU A 52 10.47 5.22 -11.95
CA LEU A 52 10.99 3.96 -12.46
C LEU A 52 10.74 3.83 -13.98
N THR A 53 9.54 4.19 -14.41
CA THR A 53 9.14 4.19 -15.82
C THR A 53 9.97 5.15 -16.65
N HIS A 54 10.17 6.36 -16.13
CA HIS A 54 10.96 7.40 -16.78
C HIS A 54 12.44 6.98 -16.91
N ASP A 55 13.03 6.43 -15.84
CA ASP A 55 14.42 5.97 -15.86
C ASP A 55 14.64 4.86 -16.90
N LEU A 56 13.71 3.90 -17.01
CA LEU A 56 13.73 2.91 -18.08
C LEU A 56 13.59 3.54 -19.47
N ALA A 57 12.64 4.45 -19.65
CA ALA A 57 12.41 5.09 -20.95
C ALA A 57 13.66 5.81 -21.45
N VAL A 58 14.34 6.55 -20.56
CA VAL A 58 15.58 7.26 -20.86
C VAL A 58 16.74 6.30 -21.13
N ALA A 59 16.97 5.35 -20.23
CA ALA A 59 18.09 4.42 -20.33
C ALA A 59 18.00 3.54 -21.59
N LEU A 60 16.82 3.01 -21.86
CA LEU A 60 16.57 2.11 -22.99
C LEU A 60 16.26 2.86 -24.29
N LYS A 61 15.99 4.16 -24.24
CA LYS A 61 15.55 4.97 -25.39
C LYS A 61 14.30 4.36 -26.03
N THR A 62 13.30 4.05 -25.21
CA THR A 62 12.01 3.43 -25.59
C THR A 62 10.85 4.38 -25.22
N PRO A 63 9.70 4.34 -25.91
CA PRO A 63 8.52 5.09 -25.50
C PRO A 63 8.09 4.80 -24.05
N LEU A 64 7.50 5.79 -23.36
CA LEU A 64 7.05 5.65 -21.96
C LEU A 64 6.09 4.48 -21.75
N GLY A 65 5.14 4.26 -22.66
CA GLY A 65 4.20 3.13 -22.58
C GLY A 65 4.90 1.78 -22.65
N ASP A 66 5.90 1.67 -23.53
CA ASP A 66 6.72 0.45 -23.66
C ASP A 66 7.61 0.27 -22.42
N ALA A 67 8.15 1.34 -21.85
CA ALA A 67 8.90 1.30 -20.60
C ALA A 67 8.05 0.84 -19.42
N GLU A 68 6.81 1.32 -19.31
CA GLU A 68 5.87 0.89 -18.27
C GLU A 68 5.55 -0.59 -18.39
N HIS A 69 5.28 -1.04 -19.61
CA HIS A 69 5.04 -2.45 -19.89
C HIS A 69 6.25 -3.31 -19.52
N LEU A 70 7.47 -2.86 -19.86
CA LEU A 70 8.71 -3.54 -19.48
C LEU A 70 8.88 -3.62 -17.95
N LYS A 71 8.62 -2.51 -17.23
CA LYS A 71 8.67 -2.46 -15.76
C LYS A 71 7.69 -3.46 -15.13
N ILE A 72 6.44 -3.47 -15.56
CA ILE A 72 5.39 -4.32 -14.97
C ILE A 72 5.66 -5.81 -15.25
N GLN A 73 6.05 -6.15 -16.49
CA GLN A 73 6.16 -7.55 -16.90
C GLN A 73 7.50 -8.19 -16.53
N TYR A 74 8.58 -7.40 -16.50
CA TYR A 74 9.96 -7.93 -16.44
C TYR A 74 10.83 -7.25 -15.39
N GLY A 75 10.32 -6.25 -14.68
CA GLY A 75 11.06 -5.51 -13.66
C GLY A 75 11.23 -6.31 -12.37
N TYR A 76 12.38 -6.10 -11.73
CA TYR A 76 12.66 -6.52 -10.36
C TYR A 76 13.21 -5.33 -9.58
N ALA A 77 13.14 -5.38 -8.26
CA ALA A 77 13.65 -4.33 -7.39
C ALA A 77 15.17 -4.34 -7.23
N HIS A 78 15.79 -5.52 -7.40
CA HIS A 78 17.23 -5.71 -7.27
C HIS A 78 17.70 -6.81 -8.23
N THR A 79 18.89 -6.65 -8.79
CA THR A 79 19.45 -7.56 -9.82
C THR A 79 19.57 -9.01 -9.38
N SER A 80 19.74 -9.27 -8.07
CA SER A 80 19.78 -10.63 -7.49
C SER A 80 18.45 -11.39 -7.59
N PHE A 81 17.32 -10.70 -7.76
CA PHE A 81 16.02 -11.34 -7.94
C PHE A 81 15.69 -11.60 -9.41
N ALA A 82 16.40 -10.93 -10.33
CA ALA A 82 16.19 -11.10 -11.76
C ALA A 82 16.83 -12.41 -12.26
N PRO A 83 16.10 -13.27 -13.00
CA PRO A 83 16.67 -14.48 -13.58
C PRO A 83 17.87 -14.16 -14.49
N PRO A 84 19.02 -14.84 -14.30
CA PRO A 84 20.27 -14.47 -14.97
C PRO A 84 20.29 -14.80 -16.48
N THR A 85 19.47 -15.76 -16.90
CA THR A 85 19.42 -16.25 -18.29
C THR A 85 18.33 -15.59 -19.12
N ASP A 86 17.38 -14.94 -18.48
CA ASP A 86 16.18 -14.46 -19.16
C ASP A 86 16.47 -13.12 -19.84
N THR A 87 15.83 -12.94 -20.99
CA THR A 87 16.02 -11.77 -21.85
C THR A 87 14.67 -11.25 -22.34
N VAL A 88 14.67 -9.98 -22.75
CA VAL A 88 13.49 -9.31 -23.28
C VAL A 88 13.86 -8.48 -24.50
N GLN A 89 12.95 -8.42 -25.47
CA GLN A 89 13.09 -7.49 -26.59
C GLN A 89 12.57 -6.11 -26.21
N VAL A 90 13.38 -5.10 -26.49
CA VAL A 90 13.11 -3.71 -26.23
C VAL A 90 12.96 -2.98 -27.56
N LYS A 91 11.76 -2.46 -27.79
CA LYS A 91 11.49 -1.54 -28.89
C LYS A 91 12.24 -0.23 -28.65
N LYS A 92 12.82 0.35 -29.70
CA LYS A 92 13.54 1.62 -29.60
C LYS A 92 12.72 2.76 -30.18
N LEU A 93 13.05 3.99 -29.77
CA LEU A 93 12.54 5.21 -30.38
C LEU A 93 13.11 5.38 -31.80
N ALA A 94 12.29 5.96 -32.68
CA ALA A 94 12.55 6.13 -34.11
C ALA A 94 12.81 4.80 -34.85
N ASP A 95 13.45 4.85 -36.01
CA ASP A 95 13.71 3.66 -36.86
C ASP A 95 14.91 2.83 -36.40
N ARG A 96 15.18 2.80 -35.09
CA ARG A 96 16.24 1.96 -34.53
C ARG A 96 15.75 0.51 -34.38
N PRO A 97 16.60 -0.47 -34.70
CA PRO A 97 16.23 -1.87 -34.52
C PRO A 97 15.96 -2.16 -33.04
N ALA A 98 15.04 -3.10 -32.80
CA ALA A 98 14.81 -3.62 -31.45
C ALA A 98 16.10 -4.24 -30.90
N GLU A 99 16.31 -4.10 -29.59
CA GLU A 99 17.47 -4.62 -28.89
C GLU A 99 17.03 -5.70 -27.91
N THR A 100 17.78 -6.80 -27.83
CA THR A 100 17.54 -7.81 -26.78
C THR A 100 18.48 -7.53 -25.62
N ILE A 101 17.92 -7.39 -24.41
CA ILE A 101 18.68 -7.17 -23.18
C ILE A 101 18.34 -8.25 -22.15
N SER A 102 19.24 -8.49 -21.19
CA SER A 102 18.96 -9.38 -20.06
C SER A 102 18.03 -8.72 -19.04
N LEU A 103 17.30 -9.53 -18.27
CA LEU A 103 16.49 -9.01 -17.17
C LEU A 103 17.34 -8.37 -16.06
N GLN A 104 18.57 -8.84 -15.88
CA GLN A 104 19.55 -8.19 -14.99
C GLN A 104 19.91 -6.79 -15.46
N GLN A 105 20.12 -6.60 -16.77
CA GLN A 105 20.42 -5.28 -17.33
C GLN A 105 19.22 -4.34 -17.21
N LEU A 106 18.00 -4.83 -17.49
CA LEU A 106 16.77 -4.05 -17.27
C LEU A 106 16.64 -3.64 -15.80
N THR A 107 16.85 -4.58 -14.89
CA THR A 107 16.75 -4.36 -13.44
C THR A 107 17.81 -3.40 -12.93
N ALA A 108 19.02 -3.39 -13.50
CA ALA A 108 20.07 -2.45 -13.14
C ALA A 108 19.70 -0.98 -13.38
N PHE A 109 18.73 -0.71 -14.26
CA PHE A 109 18.17 0.64 -14.44
C PHE A 109 17.07 0.98 -13.42
N LEU A 110 16.37 -0.02 -12.88
CA LEU A 110 15.32 0.17 -11.88
C LEU A 110 15.86 0.28 -10.47
N GLN A 111 16.83 -0.58 -10.12
CA GLN A 111 17.35 -0.75 -8.78
C GLN A 111 17.75 0.57 -8.10
N PRO A 112 18.54 1.48 -8.74
CA PRO A 112 18.93 2.73 -8.09
C PRO A 112 17.74 3.61 -7.69
N ARG A 113 16.66 3.59 -8.49
CA ARG A 113 15.45 4.37 -8.19
C ARG A 113 14.64 3.74 -7.07
N VAL A 114 14.59 2.41 -6.99
CA VAL A 114 13.95 1.72 -5.86
C VAL A 114 14.69 2.03 -4.56
N GLU A 115 16.02 1.97 -4.58
CA GLU A 115 16.88 2.30 -3.44
C GLU A 115 16.67 3.76 -3.00
N GLU A 116 16.69 4.71 -3.93
CA GLU A 116 16.45 6.12 -3.63
C GLU A 116 15.05 6.38 -3.05
N ILE A 117 14.00 5.73 -3.58
CA ILE A 117 12.64 5.84 -3.02
C ILE A 117 12.63 5.36 -1.56
N ALA A 118 13.27 4.23 -1.27
CA ALA A 118 13.36 3.69 0.09
C ALA A 118 14.13 4.63 1.02
N GLU A 119 15.27 5.17 0.58
CA GLU A 119 16.08 6.13 1.33
C GLU A 119 15.30 7.41 1.65
N ILE A 120 14.63 8.01 0.65
CA ILE A 120 13.82 9.22 0.84
C ILE A 120 12.69 8.96 1.82
N LEU A 121 11.99 7.83 1.69
CA LEU A 121 10.91 7.45 2.60
C LEU A 121 11.42 7.29 4.04
N GLY A 122 12.54 6.58 4.22
CA GLY A 122 13.19 6.41 5.51
C GLY A 122 13.60 7.75 6.13
N GLU A 123 14.18 8.65 5.33
CA GLU A 123 14.55 9.98 5.76
C GLU A 123 13.33 10.81 6.19
N ARG A 124 12.21 10.75 5.44
CA ARG A 124 10.96 11.42 5.84
C ARG A 124 10.44 10.92 7.18
N LEU A 125 10.43 9.61 7.39
CA LEU A 125 10.01 9.03 8.66
C LEU A 125 10.94 9.45 9.81
N ARG A 126 12.26 9.45 9.61
CA ARG A 126 13.22 9.91 10.63
C ARG A 126 13.08 11.40 10.93
N GLN A 127 12.95 12.24 9.92
CA GLN A 127 12.71 13.69 10.08
C GLN A 127 11.41 13.99 10.84
N SER A 128 10.39 13.14 10.70
CA SER A 128 9.14 13.28 11.46
C SER A 128 9.27 12.91 12.94
N GLY A 129 10.35 12.24 13.33
CA GLY A 129 10.54 11.68 14.68
C GLY A 129 9.72 10.40 14.95
N ARG A 130 9.02 9.86 13.94
CA ARG A 130 8.09 8.74 14.07
C ARG A 130 8.62 7.40 13.57
N PHE A 131 9.88 7.35 13.10
CA PHE A 131 10.46 6.10 12.57
C PHE A 131 10.42 4.96 13.60
N GLU A 132 10.80 5.24 14.85
CA GLU A 132 10.79 4.25 15.94
C GLU A 132 9.37 3.84 16.39
N GLU A 133 8.37 4.69 16.14
CA GLU A 133 6.96 4.36 16.43
C GLU A 133 6.39 3.32 15.46
N ALA A 134 7.01 3.11 14.30
CA ALA A 134 6.67 2.00 13.41
C ALA A 134 7.34 0.70 13.89
N SER A 135 7.10 0.32 15.14
CA SER A 135 7.80 -0.77 15.83
C SER A 135 7.64 -2.15 15.17
N THR A 136 6.53 -2.42 14.49
CA THR A 136 6.33 -3.66 13.71
C THR A 136 6.84 -3.55 12.27
N GLY A 137 7.41 -2.40 11.90
CA GLY A 137 7.98 -2.14 10.58
C GLY A 137 7.03 -1.45 9.61
N ILE A 138 7.27 -1.69 8.31
CA ILE A 138 6.61 -0.98 7.21
C ILE A 138 5.83 -1.97 6.33
N VAL A 139 4.56 -1.64 6.09
CA VAL A 139 3.67 -2.35 5.18
C VAL A 139 3.57 -1.57 3.87
N LEU A 140 4.05 -2.17 2.79
CA LEU A 140 4.04 -1.60 1.43
C LEU A 140 2.77 -2.01 0.69
N CYS A 141 2.14 -1.07 0.00
CA CYS A 141 1.04 -1.32 -0.92
C CYS A 141 1.09 -0.38 -2.12
N GLY A 142 0.05 -0.41 -2.97
CA GLY A 142 0.01 0.35 -4.21
C GLY A 142 0.64 -0.42 -5.37
N GLY A 143 0.43 0.08 -6.59
CA GLY A 143 0.87 -0.63 -7.80
C GLY A 143 2.37 -0.85 -7.87
N THR A 144 3.18 0.08 -7.34
CA THR A 144 4.64 -0.06 -7.35
C THR A 144 5.12 -1.15 -6.39
N ALA A 145 4.36 -1.44 -5.32
CA ALA A 145 4.69 -2.52 -4.39
C ALA A 145 4.56 -3.93 -5.03
N ALA A 146 4.00 -4.03 -6.24
CA ALA A 146 4.00 -5.27 -7.03
C ALA A 146 5.38 -5.64 -7.58
N LEU A 147 6.34 -4.72 -7.59
CA LEU A 147 7.69 -4.97 -8.10
C LEU A 147 8.40 -6.05 -7.25
N PRO A 148 8.74 -7.22 -7.83
CA PRO A 148 9.33 -8.32 -7.07
C PRO A 148 10.65 -7.91 -6.38
N GLY A 149 10.77 -8.22 -5.09
CA GLY A 149 11.96 -7.90 -4.30
C GLY A 149 11.91 -6.54 -3.57
N ILE A 150 10.87 -5.72 -3.79
CA ILE A 150 10.83 -4.34 -3.26
C ILE A 150 10.87 -4.29 -1.73
N ALA A 151 10.13 -5.19 -1.06
CA ALA A 151 10.14 -5.27 0.39
C ALA A 151 11.53 -5.60 0.95
N GLN A 152 12.27 -6.49 0.28
CA GLN A 152 13.63 -6.87 0.68
C GLN A 152 14.62 -5.71 0.52
N VAL A 153 14.49 -4.92 -0.55
CA VAL A 153 15.30 -3.71 -0.73
C VAL A 153 15.02 -2.70 0.37
N PHE A 154 13.73 -2.46 0.67
CA PHE A 154 13.33 -1.56 1.74
C PHE A 154 13.82 -2.03 3.10
N GLU A 155 13.65 -3.31 3.45
CA GLU A 155 14.11 -3.91 4.70
C GLU A 155 15.64 -3.77 4.84
N SER A 156 16.38 -4.05 3.76
CA SER A 156 17.84 -3.92 3.74
C SER A 156 18.32 -2.49 3.93
N LEU A 157 17.64 -1.48 3.38
CA LEU A 157 18.06 -0.08 3.51
C LEU A 157 17.59 0.58 4.80
N LEU A 158 16.38 0.24 5.24
CA LEU A 158 15.76 0.84 6.41
C LEU A 158 16.15 0.14 7.72
N GLN A 159 16.68 -1.08 7.63
CA GLN A 159 17.06 -1.91 8.78
C GLN A 159 15.86 -2.15 9.73
N CYS A 160 14.66 -2.27 9.16
CA CYS A 160 13.43 -2.60 9.87
C CYS A 160 12.56 -3.54 9.02
N PRO A 161 11.68 -4.36 9.64
CA PRO A 161 10.85 -5.31 8.90
C PRO A 161 10.03 -4.61 7.82
N CYS A 162 10.08 -5.09 6.58
CA CYS A 162 9.25 -4.56 5.50
C CYS A 162 8.52 -5.70 4.79
N ARG A 163 7.22 -5.52 4.53
CA ARG A 163 6.42 -6.52 3.81
C ARG A 163 5.43 -5.88 2.85
N VAL A 164 5.16 -6.54 1.73
CA VAL A 164 4.04 -6.18 0.85
C VAL A 164 2.74 -6.66 1.50
N LEU A 165 1.70 -5.83 1.49
CA LEU A 165 0.37 -6.21 1.93
C LEU A 165 -0.24 -7.23 0.97
N LYS A 166 -0.33 -8.48 1.41
CA LYS A 166 -0.89 -9.60 0.63
C LYS A 166 -2.09 -10.27 1.28
N GLN A 167 -2.32 -9.98 2.56
CA GLN A 167 -3.37 -10.60 3.36
C GLN A 167 -4.04 -9.50 4.18
N ALA A 168 -5.35 -9.62 4.31
CA ALA A 168 -6.12 -8.81 5.24
C ALA A 168 -6.36 -9.61 6.52
N HIS A 169 -6.54 -8.92 7.64
CA HIS A 169 -7.12 -9.57 8.83
C HIS A 169 -8.53 -10.11 8.56
N GLN A 170 -9.23 -9.54 7.58
CA GLN A 170 -10.62 -9.83 7.25
C GLN A 170 -10.73 -10.89 6.15
N GLU A 171 -11.51 -11.94 6.41
CA GLU A 171 -11.81 -12.98 5.40
C GLU A 171 -12.50 -12.38 4.15
N GLY A 172 -12.18 -12.95 2.99
CA GLY A 172 -12.81 -12.63 1.70
C GLY A 172 -12.12 -11.53 0.89
N LEU A 173 -11.07 -10.90 1.41
CA LEU A 173 -10.32 -9.84 0.71
C LEU A 173 -9.01 -10.31 0.09
N ASP A 174 -8.52 -11.50 0.45
CA ASP A 174 -7.21 -12.01 0.00
C ASP A 174 -7.10 -12.11 -1.53
N GLY A 175 -8.20 -12.43 -2.22
CA GLY A 175 -8.24 -12.47 -3.68
C GLY A 175 -7.96 -11.10 -4.32
N LEU A 176 -8.40 -10.00 -3.69
CA LEU A 176 -8.11 -8.64 -4.16
C LEU A 176 -6.65 -8.27 -3.89
N LEU A 177 -6.12 -8.67 -2.73
CA LEU A 177 -4.77 -8.33 -2.27
C LEU A 177 -3.65 -9.14 -2.94
N GLN A 178 -3.97 -10.04 -3.87
CA GLN A 178 -2.98 -10.62 -4.76
C GLN A 178 -2.27 -9.55 -5.60
N ASP A 179 -2.99 -8.49 -5.96
CA ASP A 179 -2.44 -7.29 -6.56
C ASP A 179 -2.46 -6.15 -5.52
N PRO A 180 -1.29 -5.68 -5.03
CA PRO A 180 -1.23 -4.61 -4.04
C PRO A 180 -1.79 -3.27 -4.54
N ALA A 181 -2.00 -3.10 -5.86
CA ALA A 181 -2.73 -1.95 -6.40
C ALA A 181 -4.18 -1.86 -5.91
N ASN A 182 -4.77 -3.00 -5.51
CA ASN A 182 -6.15 -3.06 -5.02
C ASN A 182 -6.28 -2.78 -3.51
N ALA A 183 -5.18 -2.49 -2.81
CA ALA A 183 -5.19 -2.31 -1.35
C ALA A 183 -6.18 -1.23 -0.88
N VAL A 184 -6.30 -0.12 -1.61
CA VAL A 184 -7.25 0.96 -1.28
C VAL A 184 -8.69 0.47 -1.40
N LEU A 185 -9.01 -0.23 -2.49
CA LEU A 185 -10.34 -0.80 -2.70
C LEU A 185 -10.69 -1.80 -1.59
N ALA A 186 -9.78 -2.73 -1.29
CA ALA A 186 -9.96 -3.70 -0.22
C ALA A 186 -10.16 -3.00 1.14
N GLY A 187 -9.40 -1.94 1.43
CA GLY A 187 -9.52 -1.15 2.65
C GLY A 187 -10.86 -0.42 2.77
N LEU A 188 -11.37 0.13 1.67
CA LEU A 188 -12.70 0.75 1.64
C LEU A 188 -13.83 -0.27 1.84
N LEU A 189 -13.69 -1.48 1.28
CA LEU A 189 -14.64 -2.58 1.51
C LEU A 189 -14.62 -3.04 2.97
N ALA A 190 -13.43 -3.20 3.57
CA ALA A 190 -13.27 -3.53 4.98
C ALA A 190 -13.94 -2.47 5.88
N TYR A 191 -13.69 -1.19 5.59
CA TYR A 191 -14.31 -0.07 6.30
C TYR A 191 -15.84 -0.07 6.19
N GLY A 192 -16.37 -0.29 4.97
CA GLY A 192 -17.81 -0.34 4.72
C GLY A 192 -18.48 -1.49 5.47
N ARG A 193 -17.86 -2.67 5.50
CA ARG A 193 -18.34 -3.84 6.23
C ARG A 193 -18.45 -3.56 7.73
N ASP A 194 -17.43 -2.93 8.31
CA ASP A 194 -17.43 -2.59 9.74
C ASP A 194 -18.51 -1.54 10.09
N GLN A 195 -18.89 -0.69 9.12
CA GLN A 195 -20.01 0.26 9.24
C GLN A 195 -21.38 -0.42 9.11
N GLU A 196 -21.53 -1.36 8.18
CA GLU A 196 -22.80 -2.09 7.98
C GLU A 196 -23.17 -3.00 9.15
N VAL A 197 -22.19 -3.45 9.96
CA VAL A 197 -22.43 -4.16 11.23
C VAL A 197 -23.07 -3.22 12.30
N ARG A 198 -23.30 -1.94 12.00
CA ARG A 198 -24.13 -1.04 12.82
C ARG A 198 -25.45 -0.60 12.16
N PRO A 199 -26.48 -1.45 12.05
CA PRO A 199 -27.86 -1.00 12.03
C PRO A 199 -28.49 -1.32 13.39
N LYS A 200 -28.48 -0.36 14.31
CA LYS A 200 -29.57 -0.29 15.30
C LYS A 200 -30.54 0.78 14.84
N PRO A 201 -31.66 0.44 14.16
CA PRO A 201 -32.77 1.37 14.07
C PRO A 201 -33.31 1.57 15.48
N ARG A 202 -32.85 2.62 16.15
CA ARG A 202 -33.26 3.03 17.49
C ARG A 202 -34.63 3.74 17.47
N TRP A 203 -35.53 3.28 16.61
CA TRP A 203 -36.85 3.87 16.40
C TRP A 203 -38.02 2.88 16.52
N LEU A 204 -37.77 1.57 16.66
CA LEU A 204 -38.84 0.60 16.95
C LEU A 204 -39.07 0.32 18.45
N GLY A 205 -38.27 0.90 19.35
CA GLY A 205 -38.41 0.70 20.81
C GLY A 205 -39.26 1.74 21.55
N ALA A 206 -39.67 2.84 20.91
CA ALA A 206 -40.30 3.96 21.59
C ALA A 206 -41.80 3.78 21.89
N GLN A 207 -42.51 2.90 21.15
CA GLN A 207 -43.96 2.74 21.32
C GLN A 207 -44.35 1.82 22.49
N GLY A 208 -43.56 0.77 22.77
CA GLY A 208 -43.85 -0.15 23.88
C GLY A 208 -43.53 0.43 25.27
N SER A 209 -42.53 1.31 25.38
CA SER A 209 -42.12 1.89 26.67
C SER A 209 -43.07 2.98 27.17
N MET A 210 -43.76 3.71 26.30
CA MET A 210 -44.69 4.76 26.73
C MET A 210 -46.01 4.18 27.25
N LEU A 211 -46.56 3.15 26.59
CA LEU A 211 -47.79 2.48 27.04
C LEU A 211 -47.61 1.80 28.40
N ASN A 212 -46.44 1.22 28.66
CA ASN A 212 -46.16 0.59 29.96
C ASN A 212 -46.00 1.61 31.11
N ARG A 213 -45.46 2.81 30.84
CA ARG A 213 -45.39 3.88 31.85
C ARG A 213 -46.75 4.48 32.17
N VAL A 214 -47.61 4.67 31.16
CA VAL A 214 -48.99 5.15 31.38
C VAL A 214 -49.80 4.11 32.17
N ARG A 215 -49.63 2.82 31.86
CA ARG A 215 -50.32 1.74 32.57
C ARG A 215 -49.89 1.61 34.03
N GLN A 216 -48.60 1.78 34.33
CA GLN A 216 -48.08 1.79 35.71
C GLN A 216 -48.53 3.02 36.50
N TRP A 217 -48.66 4.19 35.86
CA TRP A 217 -49.17 5.39 36.52
C TRP A 217 -50.66 5.27 36.91
N ILE A 218 -51.49 4.68 36.04
CA ILE A 218 -52.91 4.46 36.35
C ILE A 218 -53.07 3.44 37.49
N GLN A 219 -52.27 2.36 37.51
CA GLN A 219 -52.32 1.36 38.58
C GLN A 219 -51.72 1.85 39.92
N GLY A 220 -50.96 2.95 39.91
CA GLY A 220 -50.37 3.53 41.12
C GLY A 220 -51.22 4.61 41.78
N ASN A 221 -52.14 5.24 41.03
CA ASN A 221 -52.89 6.42 41.48
C ASN A 221 -54.42 6.23 41.52
N PHE A 222 -54.94 5.06 41.15
CA PHE A 222 -56.36 4.68 41.26
C PHE A 222 -56.53 3.24 41.74
#